data_AF-A0A212FPI6-F1
#
_entry.id   AF-A0A212FPI6-F1
#
_cell.length_a   1.000
_cell.length_b   1.000
_cell.length_c   1.000
_cell.angle_alpha   90.00
_cell.angle_beta   90.00
_cell.angle_gamma   90.00
#
_symmetry.space_group_name_H-M   'P 1'
#
loop_
_entity.id
_entity.type
_entity.pdbx_description
1 polymer ?
#
loop_
_entity_poly.entity_id
_entity_poly.type
_entity_poly.pdbx_seq_one_letter_code
_entity_poly.pdbx_strand_id
1 'polypeptide(L)'
;MTSRSKNAVRSYEAEIEKSREESNWKKVVDLAQQLKARSPQHESLAHFLIGEGKLEAFLDECPPIKENIERAQRELSDARGYLTLATDEAGKKAGVALDAHLLLGKLNYACGAYDDALKHYTLAELNTLTEKELPVRSLRIVAESYAIKGLCLEQTSLPGSTSRRSLRIVAESYAIKGLCLEQTSLPGSTSRYKQAERETEMIRSFEISSELSLLYLQRCGSARGAGVTLETALQRAPLLHIRAGRLHAAIDRYREMLTAVESSSTQTLRLTLARQLAEVLMRGVTGQVYKAPVRPLDGANEGPWKPKKYTAINQ
;
A
#
# COMPACT_ATOMS: atom_id res chain seq x y z
N MET A 1 12.08 43.32 -3.44
CA MET A 1 12.88 42.11 -3.77
C MET A 1 12.36 40.81 -3.13
N THR A 2 11.34 40.84 -2.26
CA THR A 2 10.80 39.67 -1.55
C THR A 2 9.81 38.82 -2.37
N SER A 3 9.12 39.39 -3.36
CA SER A 3 8.16 38.65 -4.21
C SER A 3 8.83 37.69 -5.20
N ARG A 4 10.01 38.06 -5.72
CA ARG A 4 10.77 37.25 -6.69
C ARG A 4 11.33 35.96 -6.07
N SER A 5 11.74 36.02 -4.79
CA SER A 5 12.20 34.86 -4.01
C SER A 5 11.05 33.90 -3.68
N LYS A 6 9.89 34.41 -3.24
CA LYS A 6 8.70 33.58 -2.95
C LYS A 6 8.18 32.83 -4.19
N ASN A 7 8.19 33.46 -5.37
CA ASN A 7 7.79 32.80 -6.62
C ASN A 7 8.78 31.70 -7.07
N ALA A 8 10.07 31.88 -6.80
CA ALA A 8 11.08 30.85 -7.08
C ALA A 8 10.88 29.62 -6.17
N VAL A 9 10.67 29.81 -4.86
CA VAL A 9 10.43 28.70 -3.91
C VAL A 9 9.18 27.89 -4.28
N ARG A 10 8.09 28.57 -4.66
CA ARG A 10 6.85 27.90 -5.08
C ARG A 10 7.01 27.09 -6.38
N SER A 11 7.90 27.52 -7.27
CA SER A 11 8.28 26.75 -8.47
C SER A 11 9.09 25.50 -8.11
N TYR A 12 9.96 25.58 -7.10
CA TYR A 12 10.73 24.44 -6.62
C TYR A 12 9.85 23.38 -5.96
N GLU A 13 8.89 23.78 -5.11
CA GLU A 13 7.94 22.85 -4.48
C GLU A 13 7.10 22.10 -5.52
N ALA A 14 6.62 22.80 -6.56
CA ALA A 14 5.87 22.18 -7.65
C ALA A 14 6.74 21.19 -8.46
N GLU A 15 8.01 21.52 -8.70
CA GLU A 15 8.92 20.64 -9.44
C GLU A 15 9.35 19.41 -8.61
N ILE A 16 9.49 19.59 -7.29
CA ILE A 16 9.73 18.51 -6.34
C ILE A 16 8.53 17.56 -6.34
N GLU A 17 7.30 18.06 -6.22
CA GLU A 17 6.11 17.20 -6.19
C GLU A 17 5.96 16.43 -7.51
N LYS A 18 6.13 17.12 -8.65
CA LYS A 18 6.16 16.45 -9.95
C LYS A 18 7.23 15.36 -10.01
N SER A 19 8.45 15.63 -9.52
CA SER A 19 9.53 14.63 -9.53
C SER A 19 9.22 13.43 -8.63
N ARG A 20 8.51 13.65 -7.50
CA ARG A 20 8.04 12.58 -6.62
C ARG A 20 6.91 11.75 -7.26
N GLU A 21 6.01 12.37 -8.03
CA GLU A 21 4.97 11.67 -8.79
C GLU A 21 5.54 10.81 -9.92
N GLU A 22 6.67 11.23 -10.49
CA GLU A 22 7.38 10.51 -11.56
C GLU A 22 8.37 9.47 -11.01
N SER A 23 8.44 9.26 -9.70
CA SER A 23 9.43 8.41 -9.01
C SER A 23 10.88 8.76 -9.37
N ASN A 24 11.16 10.00 -9.75
CA ASN A 24 12.52 10.46 -10.06
C ASN A 24 13.23 10.92 -8.78
N TRP A 25 13.54 9.97 -7.91
CA TRP A 25 14.05 10.22 -6.57
C TRP A 25 15.40 10.94 -6.54
N LYS A 26 16.26 10.69 -7.53
CA LYS A 26 17.52 11.42 -7.68
C LYS A 26 17.29 12.92 -7.84
N LYS A 27 16.36 13.30 -8.72
CA LYS A 27 15.98 14.70 -8.93
C LYS A 27 15.32 15.31 -7.70
N VAL A 28 14.52 14.54 -6.96
CA VAL A 28 13.91 14.98 -5.68
C VAL A 28 15.01 15.34 -4.66
N VAL A 29 16.02 14.50 -4.50
CA VAL A 29 17.13 14.75 -3.56
C VAL A 29 17.92 15.99 -3.97
N ASP A 30 18.26 16.14 -5.25
CA ASP A 30 19.01 17.30 -5.76
C ASP A 30 18.25 18.62 -5.54
N LEU A 31 16.94 18.64 -5.82
CA LEU A 31 16.09 19.82 -5.61
C LEU A 31 15.92 20.13 -4.12
N ALA A 32 15.78 19.11 -3.26
CA ALA A 32 15.67 19.30 -1.82
C ALA A 32 16.97 19.84 -1.20
N GLN A 33 18.14 19.43 -1.69
CA GLN A 33 19.42 20.03 -1.30
C GLN A 33 19.52 21.51 -1.69
N GLN A 34 19.04 21.87 -2.89
CA GLN A 34 18.99 23.28 -3.31
C GLN A 34 18.01 24.10 -2.47
N LEU A 35 16.87 23.52 -2.09
CA LEU A 35 15.90 24.15 -1.19
C LEU A 35 16.53 24.45 0.17
N LYS A 36 17.26 23.48 0.73
CA LYS A 36 18.01 23.63 1.99
C LYS A 36 19.03 24.77 1.91
N ALA A 37 19.81 24.83 0.82
CA ALA A 37 20.87 25.83 0.65
C ALA A 37 20.33 27.27 0.49
N ARG A 38 19.16 27.44 -0.12
CA ARG A 38 18.61 28.76 -0.46
C ARG A 38 17.62 29.30 0.56
N SER A 39 16.95 28.42 1.31
CA SER A 39 15.88 28.80 2.22
C SER A 39 16.01 28.07 3.56
N PRO A 40 16.74 28.64 4.54
CA PRO A 40 16.87 28.07 5.88
C PRO A 40 15.52 27.86 6.58
N GLN A 41 14.49 28.62 6.19
CA GLN A 41 13.13 28.53 6.72
C GLN A 41 12.41 27.22 6.36
N HIS A 42 12.88 26.52 5.31
CA HIS A 42 12.32 25.24 4.84
C HIS A 42 13.26 24.07 5.13
N GLU A 43 14.19 24.23 6.07
CA GLU A 43 15.22 23.23 6.34
C GLU A 43 14.63 21.86 6.75
N SER A 44 13.63 21.83 7.64
CA SER A 44 12.98 20.56 8.06
C SER A 44 12.24 19.87 6.92
N LEU A 45 11.60 20.65 6.03
CA LEU A 45 10.96 20.12 4.81
C LEU A 45 12.01 19.54 3.86
N ALA A 46 13.14 20.21 3.69
CA ALA A 46 14.23 19.73 2.86
C ALA A 46 14.86 18.45 3.43
N HIS A 47 15.06 18.36 4.75
CA HIS A 47 15.53 17.12 5.39
C HIS A 47 14.56 15.97 5.15
N PHE A 48 13.25 16.20 5.34
CA PHE A 48 12.22 15.20 5.05
C PHE A 48 12.29 14.69 3.60
N LEU A 49 12.33 15.60 2.62
CA LEU A 49 12.38 15.25 1.19
C LEU A 49 13.65 14.49 0.79
N ILE A 50 14.81 14.85 1.36
CA ILE A 50 16.06 14.13 1.13
C ILE A 50 15.97 12.71 1.72
N GLY A 51 15.47 12.59 2.95
CA GLY A 51 15.30 11.30 3.62
C GLY A 51 14.35 10.37 2.88
N GLU A 52 13.20 10.89 2.46
CA GLU A 52 12.22 10.15 1.66
C GLU A 52 12.78 9.74 0.30
N GLY A 53 13.41 10.66 -0.44
CA GLY A 53 13.97 10.36 -1.76
C GLY A 53 15.05 9.28 -1.69
N LYS A 54 15.94 9.33 -0.69
CA LYS A 54 16.95 8.27 -0.49
C LYS A 54 16.32 6.93 -0.11
N LEU A 55 15.28 6.93 0.74
CA LEU A 55 14.58 5.71 1.15
C LEU A 55 13.86 5.05 -0.03
N GLU A 56 13.05 5.79 -0.76
CA GLU A 56 12.27 5.23 -1.88
C GLU A 56 13.18 4.82 -3.04
N ALA A 57 14.26 5.56 -3.34
CA ALA A 57 15.26 5.15 -4.33
C ALA A 57 15.91 3.81 -3.99
N PHE A 58 16.25 3.60 -2.71
CA PHE A 58 16.80 2.33 -2.26
C PHE A 58 15.77 1.20 -2.39
N LEU A 59 14.51 1.43 -2.02
CA LEU A 59 13.48 0.40 -2.04
C LEU A 59 13.03 0.02 -3.46
N ASP A 60 13.17 0.92 -4.43
CA ASP A 60 12.96 0.62 -5.86
C ASP A 60 13.99 -0.40 -6.38
N GLU A 61 15.24 -0.33 -5.90
CA GLU A 61 16.30 -1.26 -6.28
C GLU A 61 16.36 -2.51 -5.39
N CYS A 62 16.07 -2.34 -4.10
CA CYS A 62 16.23 -3.34 -3.04
C CYS A 62 14.91 -3.51 -2.28
N PRO A 63 14.05 -4.46 -2.67
CA PRO A 63 12.80 -4.68 -1.95
C PRO A 63 13.08 -5.10 -0.50
N PRO A 64 12.19 -4.77 0.46
CA PRO A 64 12.37 -5.06 1.89
C PRO A 64 12.08 -6.54 2.20
N ILE A 65 13.00 -7.40 1.76
CA ILE A 65 13.03 -8.86 2.01
C ILE A 65 14.23 -9.22 2.91
N LYS A 66 14.21 -10.42 3.51
CA LYS A 66 15.19 -10.82 4.53
C LYS A 66 16.64 -10.78 4.01
N GLU A 67 16.83 -11.11 2.75
CA GLU A 67 18.12 -11.14 2.07
C GLU A 67 18.76 -9.74 1.93
N ASN A 68 17.94 -8.68 1.95
CA ASN A 68 18.39 -7.31 1.72
C ASN A 68 18.63 -6.53 3.03
N ILE A 69 18.39 -7.13 4.20
CA ILE A 69 18.45 -6.44 5.50
C ILE A 69 19.84 -5.83 5.77
N GLU A 70 20.91 -6.59 5.58
CA GLU A 70 22.29 -6.11 5.84
C GLU A 70 22.69 -4.96 4.90
N ARG A 71 22.17 -4.98 3.67
CA ARG A 71 22.37 -3.90 2.71
C ARG A 71 21.58 -2.66 3.13
N ALA A 72 20.32 -2.84 3.51
CA ALA A 72 19.44 -1.78 4.00
C ALA A 72 20.01 -1.09 5.24
N GLN A 73 20.57 -1.82 6.20
CA GLN A 73 21.19 -1.25 7.40
C GLN A 73 22.36 -0.32 7.10
N ARG A 74 23.15 -0.62 6.05
CA ARG A 74 24.29 0.19 5.62
C ARG A 74 23.87 1.39 4.78
N GLU A 75 23.05 1.17 3.76
CA GLU A 75 22.71 2.19 2.76
C GLU A 75 21.62 3.16 3.22
N LEU A 76 20.74 2.76 4.15
CA LEU A 76 19.67 3.62 4.69
C LEU A 76 20.10 4.47 5.90
N SER A 77 21.36 4.38 6.35
CA SER A 77 21.86 5.16 7.49
C SER A 77 21.70 6.67 7.28
N ASP A 78 22.04 7.14 6.08
CA ASP A 78 21.87 8.53 5.68
C ASP A 78 20.40 8.96 5.68
N ALA A 79 19.53 8.14 5.06
CA ALA A 79 18.10 8.41 4.99
C ALA A 79 17.48 8.50 6.38
N ARG A 80 17.91 7.62 7.30
CA ARG A 80 17.50 7.63 8.70
C ARG A 80 17.85 8.95 9.37
N GLY A 81 19.10 9.42 9.24
CA GLY A 81 19.54 10.67 9.84
C GLY A 81 18.68 11.88 9.41
N TYR A 82 18.41 11.98 8.10
CA TYR A 82 17.56 13.06 7.57
C TYR A 82 16.10 12.98 8.04
N LEU A 83 15.50 11.79 8.06
CA LEU A 83 14.14 11.62 8.54
C LEU A 83 14.03 11.89 10.05
N THR A 84 15.02 11.52 10.85
CA THR A 84 15.05 11.85 12.29
C THR A 84 15.09 13.35 12.53
N LEU A 85 15.87 14.11 11.75
CA LEU A 85 15.89 15.57 11.84
C LEU A 85 14.52 16.19 11.53
N ALA A 86 13.72 15.57 10.65
CA ALA A 86 12.38 16.03 10.32
C ALA A 86 11.30 15.70 11.38
N THR A 87 11.64 14.98 12.46
CA THR A 87 10.71 14.66 13.56
C THR A 87 10.72 15.66 14.72
N ASP A 88 11.59 16.66 14.65
CA ASP A 88 11.74 17.68 15.69
C ASP A 88 10.58 18.69 15.71
N GLU A 89 10.64 19.64 16.65
CA GLU A 89 9.61 20.69 16.77
C GLU A 89 9.52 21.58 15.51
N ALA A 90 10.61 21.72 14.76
CA ALA A 90 10.59 22.45 13.49
C ALA A 90 9.86 21.64 12.40
N GLY A 91 10.06 20.33 12.36
CA GLY A 91 9.32 19.40 11.50
C GLY A 91 7.82 19.33 11.81
N LYS A 92 7.43 19.43 13.09
CA LYS A 92 6.02 19.54 13.50
C LYS A 92 5.39 20.83 12.99
N LYS A 93 6.08 21.97 13.12
CA LYS A 93 5.64 23.26 12.58
C LYS A 93 5.55 23.26 11.06
N ALA A 94 6.44 22.53 10.40
CA ALA A 94 6.44 22.35 8.94
C ALA A 94 5.39 21.31 8.47
N GLY A 95 4.69 20.62 9.37
CA GLY A 95 3.68 19.62 9.05
C GLY A 95 4.21 18.29 8.50
N VAL A 96 5.53 18.05 8.60
CA VAL A 96 6.19 16.85 8.03
C VAL A 96 6.53 15.78 9.06
N ALA A 97 6.49 16.10 10.35
CA ALA A 97 6.92 15.19 11.42
C ALA A 97 6.13 13.88 11.47
N LEU A 98 4.81 13.92 11.19
CA LEU A 98 3.98 12.72 11.13
C LEU A 98 4.46 11.80 10.00
N ASP A 99 4.54 12.33 8.78
CA ASP A 99 4.99 11.57 7.61
C ASP A 99 6.44 11.08 7.79
N ALA A 100 7.30 11.85 8.47
CA ALA A 100 8.65 11.43 8.81
C ALA A 100 8.67 10.21 9.74
N HIS A 101 7.82 10.16 10.77
CA HIS A 101 7.68 8.98 11.62
C HIS A 101 7.15 7.76 10.86
N LEU A 102 6.22 7.96 9.94
CA LEU A 102 5.72 6.90 9.08
C LEU A 102 6.81 6.28 8.20
N LEU A 103 7.64 7.13 7.57
CA LEU A 103 8.78 6.70 6.77
C LEU A 103 9.89 6.07 7.61
N LEU A 104 10.15 6.55 8.83
CA LEU A 104 11.08 5.90 9.76
C LEU A 104 10.60 4.50 10.16
N GLY A 105 9.30 4.30 10.32
CA GLY A 105 8.72 2.98 10.49
C GLY A 105 9.02 2.05 9.31
N LYS A 106 8.83 2.55 8.08
CA LYS A 106 9.13 1.82 6.84
C LYS A 106 10.62 1.49 6.70
N LEU A 107 11.49 2.45 7.01
CA LEU A 107 12.94 2.28 7.00
C LEU A 107 13.40 1.23 8.00
N ASN A 108 12.91 1.28 9.23
CA ASN A 108 13.28 0.33 10.28
C ASN A 108 12.80 -1.08 9.96
N TYR A 109 11.63 -1.23 9.33
CA TYR A 109 11.18 -2.52 8.80
C TYR A 109 12.14 -3.08 7.74
N ALA A 110 12.55 -2.26 6.77
CA ALA A 110 13.54 -2.68 5.76
C ALA A 110 14.89 -3.07 6.37
N CYS A 111 15.24 -2.47 7.50
CA CYS A 111 16.45 -2.80 8.28
C CYS A 111 16.29 -3.97 9.26
N GLY A 112 15.12 -4.62 9.31
CA GLY A 112 14.82 -5.70 10.26
C GLY A 112 14.61 -5.27 11.71
N ALA A 113 14.56 -3.97 12.00
CA ALA A 113 14.36 -3.39 13.33
C ALA A 113 12.87 -3.21 13.63
N TYR A 114 12.14 -4.32 13.79
CA TYR A 114 10.68 -4.32 13.88
C TYR A 114 10.12 -3.59 15.11
N ASP A 115 10.78 -3.70 16.27
CA ASP A 115 10.33 -3.02 17.50
C ASP A 115 10.47 -1.50 17.38
N ASP A 116 11.54 -1.01 16.75
CA ASP A 116 11.72 0.41 16.52
C ASP A 116 10.76 0.96 15.46
N ALA A 117 10.41 0.14 14.46
CA ALA A 117 9.34 0.49 13.54
C ALA A 117 7.98 0.67 14.27
N LEU A 118 7.65 -0.23 15.20
CA LEU A 118 6.42 -0.12 16.01
C LEU A 118 6.40 1.11 16.93
N LYS A 119 7.55 1.47 17.51
CA LYS A 119 7.69 2.71 18.29
C LYS A 119 7.36 3.93 17.43
N HIS A 120 7.90 4.01 16.21
CA HIS A 120 7.59 5.13 15.31
C HIS A 120 6.13 5.18 14.88
N TYR A 121 5.47 4.04 14.65
CA TYR A 121 4.02 4.05 14.38
C TYR A 121 3.16 4.41 15.59
N THR A 122 3.71 4.31 16.80
CA THR A 122 3.06 4.80 18.01
C THR A 122 3.26 6.31 18.14
N LEU A 123 4.46 6.82 17.87
CA LEU A 123 4.79 8.25 17.85
C LEU A 123 4.06 9.01 16.72
N ALA A 124 3.83 8.37 15.58
CA ALA A 124 3.04 8.92 14.49
C ALA A 124 1.54 9.01 14.81
N GLU A 125 1.11 8.56 15.99
CA GLU A 125 -0.28 8.63 16.42
C GLU A 125 -1.23 7.98 15.41
N LEU A 126 -0.76 6.89 14.77
CA LEU A 126 -1.46 6.28 13.64
C LEU A 126 -2.92 5.94 14.00
N ASN A 127 -3.15 5.52 15.25
CA ASN A 127 -4.46 5.11 15.76
C ASN A 127 -5.41 6.30 16.10
N THR A 128 -4.91 7.53 16.13
CA THR A 128 -5.65 8.76 16.49
C THR A 128 -5.72 9.75 15.32
N LEU A 129 -5.32 9.32 14.11
CA LEU A 129 -5.57 10.04 12.86
C LEU A 129 -7.06 10.33 12.73
N THR A 130 -7.43 11.57 13.05
CA THR A 130 -8.79 12.10 12.86
C THR A 130 -9.01 12.35 11.38
N GLU A 131 -10.26 12.20 10.92
CA GLU A 131 -10.69 12.48 9.54
C GLU A 131 -10.37 13.95 9.17
N LYS A 132 -9.15 14.18 8.69
CA LYS A 132 -8.74 15.39 7.99
C LYS A 132 -8.49 15.01 6.54
N GLU A 133 -8.90 15.86 5.61
CA GLU A 133 -8.52 15.70 4.21
C GLU A 133 -7.00 15.74 4.10
N LEU A 134 -6.40 14.58 3.83
CA LEU A 134 -4.97 14.45 3.61
C LEU A 134 -4.70 14.41 2.10
N PRO A 135 -3.59 15.00 1.63
CA PRO A 135 -3.12 14.77 0.27
C PRO A 135 -3.00 13.27 -0.01
N VAL A 136 -3.34 12.84 -1.22
CA VAL A 136 -3.29 11.42 -1.66
C VAL A 136 -1.98 10.74 -1.27
N ARG A 137 -0.87 11.46 -1.36
CA ARG A 137 0.45 10.98 -0.96
C ARG A 137 0.49 10.56 0.51
N SER A 138 0.04 11.41 1.41
CA SER A 138 0.03 11.12 2.84
C SER A 138 -0.92 9.96 3.13
N LEU A 139 -2.02 9.81 2.39
CA LEU A 139 -2.88 8.62 2.49
C LEU A 139 -2.15 7.34 2.05
N ARG A 140 -1.32 7.38 1.00
CA ARG A 140 -0.46 6.25 0.60
C ARG A 140 0.54 5.90 1.70
N ILE A 141 1.20 6.90 2.29
CA ILE A 141 2.17 6.69 3.36
C ILE A 141 1.48 6.10 4.61
N VAL A 142 0.30 6.61 4.98
CA VAL A 142 -0.52 6.09 6.09
C VAL A 142 -0.94 4.66 5.83
N ALA A 143 -1.41 4.35 4.62
CA ALA A 143 -1.71 3.00 4.19
C ALA A 143 -0.46 2.10 4.36
N GLU A 144 0.63 2.38 3.66
CA GLU A 144 1.86 1.58 3.76
C GLU A 144 2.34 1.39 5.20
N SER A 145 2.17 2.41 6.04
CA SER A 145 2.50 2.37 7.47
C SER A 145 1.63 1.41 8.26
N TYR A 146 0.32 1.37 7.99
CA TYR A 146 -0.55 0.36 8.57
C TYR A 146 -0.15 -1.06 8.11
N ALA A 147 0.16 -1.26 6.82
CA ALA A 147 0.69 -2.54 6.32
C ALA A 147 1.92 -3.00 7.09
N ILE A 148 2.92 -2.12 7.19
CA ILE A 148 4.20 -2.43 7.81
C ILE A 148 4.05 -2.61 9.32
N LYS A 149 3.21 -1.82 10.00
CA LYS A 149 2.89 -2.04 11.42
C LYS A 149 2.32 -3.44 11.67
N GLY A 150 1.42 -3.90 10.79
CA GLY A 150 0.88 -5.26 10.89
C GLY A 150 1.93 -6.34 10.64
N LEU A 151 2.85 -6.12 9.68
CA LEU A 151 3.98 -7.01 9.39
C LEU A 151 4.99 -7.08 10.56
N CYS A 152 5.35 -5.94 11.16
CA CYS A 152 6.24 -5.90 12.34
C CYS A 152 5.64 -6.69 13.51
N LEU A 153 4.35 -6.50 13.81
CA LEU A 153 3.67 -7.26 14.86
C LEU A 153 3.66 -8.77 14.59
N GLU A 154 3.73 -9.21 13.34
CA GLU A 154 3.86 -10.62 13.01
C GLU A 154 5.27 -11.14 13.26
N GLN A 155 6.30 -10.40 12.85
CA GLN A 155 7.70 -10.79 13.07
C GLN A 155 8.09 -10.83 14.56
N THR A 156 7.48 -9.98 15.40
CA THR A 156 7.66 -9.99 16.85
C THR A 156 6.78 -11.05 17.55
N SER A 157 5.87 -11.72 16.83
CA SER A 157 5.00 -12.78 17.37
C SER A 157 5.53 -14.18 17.08
N LEU A 158 5.19 -15.16 17.94
CA LEU A 158 5.57 -16.57 17.74
C LEU A 158 5.16 -17.08 16.35
N PRO A 159 6.02 -17.86 15.64
CA PRO A 159 5.69 -18.40 14.33
C PRO A 159 4.42 -19.25 14.41
N GLY A 160 3.37 -18.83 13.71
CA GLY A 160 2.06 -19.51 13.65
C GLY A 160 0.87 -18.72 14.21
N SER A 161 1.09 -17.56 14.85
CA SER A 161 0.00 -16.73 15.40
C SER A 161 -0.05 -15.34 14.76
N THR A 162 -0.44 -15.26 13.48
CA THR A 162 -0.78 -13.94 12.90
C THR A 162 -1.98 -13.38 13.68
N SER A 163 -1.77 -12.31 14.46
CA SER A 163 -2.85 -11.65 15.20
C SER A 163 -3.94 -11.15 14.24
N ARG A 164 -5.20 -11.51 14.51
CA ARG A 164 -6.38 -11.07 13.74
C ARG A 164 -6.42 -9.55 13.51
N ARG A 165 -5.92 -8.79 14.50
CA ARG A 165 -5.85 -7.33 14.43
C ARG A 165 -4.80 -6.85 13.43
N SER A 166 -3.63 -7.48 13.41
CA SER A 166 -2.56 -7.15 12.46
C SER A 166 -2.98 -7.42 11.02
N LEU A 167 -3.59 -8.58 10.77
CA LEU A 167 -4.04 -8.97 9.43
C LEU A 167 -5.10 -8.00 8.86
N ARG A 168 -6.04 -7.56 9.70
CA ARG A 168 -7.03 -6.54 9.32
C ARG A 168 -6.37 -5.21 8.95
N ILE A 169 -5.42 -4.77 9.77
CA ILE A 169 -4.70 -3.52 9.53
C ILE A 169 -3.94 -3.56 8.19
N VAL A 170 -3.25 -4.68 7.88
CA VAL A 170 -2.57 -4.84 6.58
C VAL A 170 -3.59 -4.89 5.43
N ALA A 171 -4.73 -5.57 5.60
CA ALA A 171 -5.76 -5.55 4.57
C ALA A 171 -6.30 -4.13 4.31
N GLU A 172 -6.54 -3.34 5.38
CA GLU A 172 -7.12 -2.00 5.30
C GLU A 172 -6.14 -1.02 4.63
N SER A 173 -4.84 -1.15 4.91
CA SER A 173 -3.82 -0.36 4.22
C SER A 173 -3.81 -0.52 2.70
N TYR A 174 -3.76 -1.76 2.20
CA TYR A 174 -3.77 -2.00 0.76
C TYR A 174 -5.08 -1.54 0.10
N ALA A 175 -6.21 -1.63 0.82
CA ALA A 175 -7.49 -1.07 0.37
C ALA A 175 -7.42 0.44 0.22
N ILE A 176 -6.90 1.14 1.23
CA ILE A 176 -6.76 2.60 1.22
C ILE A 176 -5.79 3.02 0.12
N LYS A 177 -4.65 2.34 -0.05
CA LYS A 177 -3.71 2.59 -1.15
C LYS A 177 -4.41 2.48 -2.52
N GLY A 178 -5.20 1.43 -2.73
CA GLY A 178 -6.00 1.25 -3.95
C GLY A 178 -7.01 2.38 -4.17
N LEU A 179 -7.76 2.75 -3.13
CA LEU A 179 -8.76 3.84 -3.20
C LEU A 179 -8.12 5.19 -3.52
N CYS A 180 -6.94 5.47 -2.97
CA CYS A 180 -6.20 6.71 -3.23
C CYS A 180 -5.70 6.77 -4.67
N LEU A 181 -5.16 5.65 -5.18
CA LEU A 181 -4.75 5.55 -6.58
C LEU A 181 -5.93 5.72 -7.53
N GLU A 182 -7.12 5.22 -7.16
CA GLU A 182 -8.36 5.43 -7.92
C GLU A 182 -8.77 6.91 -7.93
N GLN A 183 -8.76 7.60 -6.78
CA GLN A 183 -9.14 9.03 -6.70
C GLN A 183 -8.19 9.97 -7.43
N THR A 184 -6.92 9.57 -7.60
CA THR A 184 -5.89 10.36 -8.30
C THR A 184 -5.94 10.18 -9.82
N SER A 185 -6.85 9.33 -10.32
CA SER A 185 -7.07 9.12 -11.75
C SER A 185 -7.84 10.28 -12.41
N LEU A 186 -7.36 11.51 -12.24
CA LEU A 186 -7.86 12.65 -13.02
C LEU A 186 -7.24 12.64 -14.43
N PRO A 187 -7.99 13.01 -15.48
CA PRO A 187 -7.50 13.10 -16.85
C PRO A 187 -6.64 14.36 -17.02
N GLY A 188 -5.45 14.34 -16.43
CA GLY A 188 -4.49 15.44 -16.48
C GLY A 188 -3.11 14.93 -16.88
N SER A 189 -2.72 15.19 -18.13
CA SER A 189 -1.33 15.27 -18.61
C SER A 189 -0.32 14.24 -18.07
N THR A 190 -0.60 12.95 -18.23
CA THR A 190 0.38 11.87 -17.99
C THR A 190 0.44 10.97 -19.21
N SER A 191 1.62 10.45 -19.55
CA SER A 191 1.76 9.58 -20.73
C SER A 191 0.92 8.30 -20.56
N ARG A 192 0.42 7.74 -21.67
CA ARG A 192 -0.35 6.47 -21.65
C ARG A 192 0.35 5.35 -20.89
N TYR A 193 1.68 5.31 -20.96
CA TYR A 193 2.50 4.36 -20.20
C TYR A 193 2.38 4.56 -18.68
N LYS A 194 2.56 5.80 -18.20
CA LYS A 194 2.42 6.14 -16.76
C LYS A 194 0.99 5.92 -16.24
N GLN A 195 -0.01 6.03 -17.10
CA GLN A 195 -1.40 5.71 -16.75
C GLN A 195 -1.59 4.20 -16.56
N ALA A 196 -1.08 3.38 -17.49
CA ALA A 196 -1.17 1.92 -17.40
C ALA A 196 -0.40 1.33 -16.21
N GLU A 197 0.77 1.89 -15.88
CA GLU A 197 1.55 1.48 -14.71
C GLU A 197 0.80 1.75 -13.40
N ARG A 198 0.23 2.95 -13.25
CA ARG A 198 -0.60 3.30 -12.09
C ARG A 198 -1.86 2.45 -11.98
N GLU A 199 -2.52 2.16 -13.11
CA GLU A 199 -3.67 1.26 -13.14
C GLU A 199 -3.30 -0.16 -12.68
N THR A 200 -2.13 -0.64 -13.10
CA THR A 200 -1.60 -1.94 -12.68
C THR A 200 -1.32 -1.98 -11.18
N GLU A 201 -0.69 -0.94 -10.63
CA GLU A 201 -0.37 -0.85 -9.20
C GLU A 201 -1.63 -0.69 -8.32
N MET A 202 -2.63 0.05 -8.81
CA MET A 202 -3.93 0.15 -8.17
C MET A 202 -4.61 -1.22 -8.08
N ILE A 203 -4.64 -1.95 -9.19
CA ILE A 203 -5.26 -3.28 -9.26
C ILE A 203 -4.55 -4.24 -8.31
N ARG A 204 -3.22 -4.26 -8.34
CA ARG A 204 -2.40 -5.07 -7.42
C ARG A 204 -2.69 -4.75 -5.95
N SER A 205 -2.90 -3.47 -5.62
CA SER A 205 -3.22 -3.06 -4.24
C SER A 205 -4.57 -3.62 -3.79
N PHE A 206 -5.60 -3.54 -4.63
CA PHE A 206 -6.90 -4.15 -4.32
C PHE A 206 -6.85 -5.68 -4.28
N GLU A 207 -6.06 -6.32 -5.14
CA GLU A 207 -5.86 -7.78 -5.13
C GLU A 207 -5.26 -8.25 -3.79
N ILE A 208 -4.17 -7.63 -3.35
CA ILE A 208 -3.52 -7.98 -2.07
C ILE A 208 -4.47 -7.72 -0.90
N SER A 209 -5.15 -6.57 -0.89
CA SER A 209 -6.15 -6.28 0.15
C SER A 209 -7.28 -7.33 0.20
N SER A 210 -7.77 -7.76 -0.96
CA SER A 210 -8.85 -8.75 -1.06
C SER A 210 -8.44 -10.11 -0.47
N GLU A 211 -7.22 -10.56 -0.75
CA GLU A 211 -6.71 -11.86 -0.26
C GLU A 211 -6.50 -11.84 1.26
N LEU A 212 -5.92 -10.77 1.78
CA LEU A 212 -5.70 -10.57 3.20
C LEU A 212 -7.03 -10.45 3.95
N SER A 213 -8.03 -9.80 3.34
CA SER A 213 -9.38 -9.68 3.88
C SER A 213 -10.08 -11.05 3.98
N LEU A 214 -9.95 -11.90 2.95
CA LEU A 214 -10.51 -13.26 2.99
C LEU A 214 -9.83 -14.10 4.07
N LEU A 215 -8.50 -14.03 4.19
CA LEU A 215 -7.77 -14.72 5.25
C LEU A 215 -8.20 -14.20 6.65
N TYR A 216 -8.41 -12.90 6.78
CA TYR A 216 -8.90 -12.29 8.02
C TYR A 216 -10.28 -12.84 8.40
N LEU A 217 -11.21 -12.86 7.45
CA LEU A 217 -12.55 -13.38 7.66
C LEU A 217 -12.56 -14.88 8.01
N GLN A 218 -11.67 -15.68 7.42
CA GLN A 218 -11.50 -17.10 7.77
C GLN A 218 -11.00 -17.29 9.21
N ARG A 219 -10.10 -16.41 9.68
CA ARG A 219 -9.54 -16.48 11.05
C ARG A 219 -10.45 -15.85 12.11
N CYS A 220 -11.38 -14.98 11.73
CA CYS A 220 -12.16 -14.21 12.69
C CYS A 220 -13.26 -15.04 13.38
N GLY A 221 -13.84 -16.03 12.69
CA GLY A 221 -14.84 -16.98 13.23
C GLY A 221 -16.15 -16.37 13.74
N SER A 222 -16.26 -15.03 13.76
CA SER A 222 -17.41 -14.26 14.24
C SER A 222 -18.18 -13.69 13.07
N ALA A 223 -19.51 -13.60 13.17
CA ALA A 223 -20.41 -13.07 12.14
C ALA A 223 -20.24 -11.56 11.83
N ARG A 224 -19.30 -10.87 12.48
CA ARG A 224 -18.98 -9.47 12.17
C ARG A 224 -18.23 -9.41 10.84
N GLY A 225 -18.75 -8.64 9.88
CA GLY A 225 -18.16 -8.42 8.56
C GLY A 225 -16.76 -7.78 8.61
N ALA A 226 -16.12 -7.66 7.45
CA ALA A 226 -14.74 -7.16 7.35
C ALA A 226 -14.63 -5.65 7.64
N GLY A 227 -15.75 -4.93 7.57
CA GLY A 227 -15.81 -3.48 7.62
C GLY A 227 -15.84 -2.88 6.22
N VAL A 228 -16.42 -1.69 6.09
CA VAL A 228 -16.76 -1.05 4.80
C VAL A 228 -15.55 -0.94 3.85
N THR A 229 -14.38 -0.60 4.38
CA THR A 229 -13.15 -0.45 3.58
C THR A 229 -12.71 -1.77 2.94
N LEU A 230 -12.72 -2.86 3.71
CA LEU A 230 -12.33 -4.19 3.22
C LEU A 230 -13.40 -4.79 2.31
N GLU A 231 -14.68 -4.59 2.62
CA GLU A 231 -15.80 -5.00 1.77
C GLU A 231 -15.77 -4.28 0.42
N THR A 232 -15.42 -2.99 0.43
CA THR A 232 -15.18 -2.22 -0.79
C THR A 232 -14.02 -2.81 -1.57
N ALA A 233 -12.89 -3.11 -0.92
CA ALA A 233 -11.73 -3.68 -1.60
C ALA A 233 -12.03 -5.03 -2.27
N LEU A 234 -12.76 -5.90 -1.56
CA LEU A 234 -13.22 -7.19 -2.08
C LEU A 234 -14.08 -7.04 -3.34
N GLN A 235 -15.00 -6.07 -3.38
CA GLN A 235 -15.84 -5.84 -4.55
C GLN A 235 -15.13 -5.10 -5.69
N ARG A 236 -14.20 -4.18 -5.36
CA ARG A 236 -13.49 -3.35 -6.36
C ARG A 236 -12.46 -4.15 -7.17
N ALA A 237 -11.82 -5.16 -6.58
CA ALA A 237 -10.76 -5.91 -7.27
C ALA A 237 -11.20 -6.52 -8.62
N PRO A 238 -12.30 -7.31 -8.72
CA PRO A 238 -12.73 -7.84 -10.01
C PRO A 238 -13.26 -6.75 -10.97
N LEU A 239 -13.94 -5.73 -10.44
CA LEU A 239 -14.50 -4.63 -11.23
C LEU A 239 -13.42 -3.82 -11.94
N LEU A 240 -12.26 -3.63 -11.32
CA LEU A 240 -11.14 -2.93 -11.95
C LEU A 240 -10.56 -3.69 -13.14
N HIS A 241 -10.48 -5.03 -13.09
CA HIS A 241 -10.09 -5.82 -14.26
C HIS A 241 -11.09 -5.69 -15.41
N ILE A 242 -12.39 -5.64 -15.11
CA ILE A 242 -13.44 -5.42 -16.11
C ILE A 242 -13.28 -4.04 -16.75
N ARG A 243 -13.07 -2.98 -15.94
CA ARG A 243 -12.84 -1.62 -16.44
C ARG A 243 -11.58 -1.53 -17.33
N ALA A 244 -10.53 -2.27 -16.99
CA ALA A 244 -9.30 -2.37 -17.78
C ALA A 244 -9.45 -3.22 -19.06
N GLY A 245 -10.64 -3.76 -19.36
CA GLY A 245 -10.88 -4.66 -20.50
C GLY A 245 -10.27 -6.07 -20.33
N ARG A 246 -9.77 -6.39 -19.14
CA ARG A 246 -9.11 -7.67 -18.83
C ARG A 246 -10.11 -8.67 -18.26
N LEU A 247 -11.09 -9.06 -19.08
CA LEU A 247 -12.22 -9.89 -18.65
C LEU A 247 -11.79 -11.24 -18.07
N HIS A 248 -10.80 -11.90 -18.68
CA HIS A 248 -10.27 -13.18 -18.17
C HIS A 248 -9.65 -13.04 -16.78
N ALA A 249 -8.87 -11.98 -16.55
CA ALA A 249 -8.30 -11.72 -15.23
C ALA A 249 -9.40 -11.45 -14.20
N ALA A 250 -10.48 -10.75 -14.56
CA ALA A 250 -11.63 -10.55 -13.67
C ALA A 250 -12.29 -11.88 -13.27
N ILE A 251 -12.49 -12.78 -14.24
CA ILE A 251 -13.05 -14.12 -14.01
C ILE A 251 -12.14 -14.94 -13.10
N ASP A 252 -10.83 -14.91 -13.34
CA ASP A 252 -9.86 -15.62 -12.52
C ASP A 252 -9.83 -15.07 -11.09
N ARG A 253 -9.91 -13.74 -10.90
CA ARG A 253 -10.03 -13.14 -9.56
C ARG A 253 -11.31 -13.54 -8.85
N TYR A 254 -12.47 -13.50 -9.51
CA TYR A 254 -13.71 -14.00 -8.92
C TYR A 254 -13.59 -15.47 -8.49
N ARG A 255 -12.98 -16.31 -9.32
CA ARG A 255 -12.75 -17.72 -9.02
C ARG A 255 -11.80 -17.88 -7.83
N GLU A 256 -10.70 -17.16 -7.80
CA GLU A 256 -9.73 -17.20 -6.69
C GLU A 256 -10.38 -16.84 -5.36
N MET A 257 -11.22 -15.80 -5.35
CA MET A 257 -11.98 -15.38 -4.17
C MET A 257 -13.02 -16.43 -3.74
N LEU A 258 -13.74 -17.03 -4.70
CA LEU A 258 -14.75 -18.06 -4.42
C LEU A 258 -14.15 -19.42 -4.03
N THR A 259 -12.91 -19.70 -4.44
CA THR A 259 -12.17 -20.91 -4.07
C THR A 259 -11.67 -20.85 -2.62
N ALA A 260 -11.65 -19.67 -2.00
CA ALA A 260 -11.36 -19.55 -0.57
C ALA A 260 -12.42 -20.30 0.26
N VAL A 261 -11.96 -21.08 1.24
CA VAL A 261 -12.81 -21.84 2.18
C VAL A 261 -13.76 -20.89 2.89
N GLU A 262 -15.03 -21.27 2.93
CA GLU A 262 -16.07 -20.49 3.59
C GLU A 262 -15.84 -20.35 5.09
N SER A 263 -16.18 -19.18 5.61
CA SER A 263 -16.50 -18.96 7.02
C SER A 263 -17.86 -18.28 7.16
N SER A 264 -18.43 -18.32 8.38
CA SER A 264 -19.71 -17.69 8.72
C SER A 264 -19.80 -16.21 8.33
N SER A 265 -18.68 -15.48 8.36
CA SER A 265 -18.62 -14.07 7.98
C SER A 265 -18.47 -13.81 6.48
N THR A 266 -18.25 -14.84 5.66
CA THR A 266 -18.06 -14.72 4.20
C THR A 266 -19.30 -15.08 3.38
N GLN A 267 -20.35 -15.64 3.99
CA GLN A 267 -21.53 -16.18 3.28
C GLN A 267 -22.19 -15.17 2.35
N THR A 268 -22.58 -14.00 2.88
CA THR A 268 -23.23 -12.93 2.11
C THR A 268 -22.34 -12.39 0.99
N LEU A 269 -21.03 -12.28 1.25
CA LEU A 269 -20.04 -11.87 0.27
C LEU A 269 -19.95 -12.89 -0.87
N ARG A 270 -19.80 -14.18 -0.55
CA ARG A 270 -19.69 -15.26 -1.54
C ARG A 270 -20.93 -15.32 -2.44
N LEU A 271 -22.13 -15.15 -1.89
CA LEU A 271 -23.36 -15.05 -2.66
C LEU A 271 -23.29 -13.92 -3.70
N THR A 272 -22.82 -12.75 -3.27
CA THR A 272 -22.67 -11.57 -4.14
C THR A 272 -21.64 -11.81 -5.23
N LEU A 273 -20.46 -12.35 -4.88
CA LEU A 273 -19.38 -12.65 -5.83
C LEU A 273 -19.79 -13.73 -6.83
N ALA A 274 -20.50 -14.77 -6.40
CA ALA A 274 -20.98 -15.85 -7.26
C ALA A 274 -21.99 -15.32 -8.29
N ARG A 275 -22.95 -14.48 -7.86
CA ARG A 275 -23.87 -13.80 -8.77
C ARG A 275 -23.13 -12.93 -9.79
N GLN A 276 -22.19 -12.11 -9.34
CA GLN A 276 -21.42 -11.24 -10.23
C GLN A 276 -20.57 -12.04 -11.23
N LEU A 277 -19.94 -13.13 -10.81
CA LEU A 277 -19.21 -14.03 -11.71
C LEU A 277 -20.15 -14.63 -12.76
N ALA A 278 -21.33 -15.10 -12.36
CA ALA A 278 -22.32 -15.64 -13.31
C ALA A 278 -22.74 -14.58 -14.34
N GLU A 279 -22.98 -13.35 -13.91
CA GLU A 279 -23.29 -12.24 -14.81
C GLU A 279 -22.18 -11.94 -15.81
N VAL A 280 -20.92 -11.93 -15.35
CA VAL A 280 -19.74 -11.74 -16.22
C VAL A 280 -19.61 -12.86 -17.23
N LEU A 281 -19.81 -14.12 -16.81
CA LEU A 281 -19.74 -15.28 -17.69
C LEU A 281 -20.86 -15.25 -18.74
N MET A 282 -22.10 -14.98 -18.34
CA MET A 282 -23.25 -15.01 -19.26
C MET A 282 -23.25 -13.85 -20.27
N ARG A 283 -22.71 -12.68 -19.90
CA ARG A 283 -22.70 -11.50 -20.78
C ARG A 283 -21.40 -11.32 -21.55
N GLY A 284 -20.30 -11.84 -21.04
CA GLY A 284 -18.95 -11.54 -21.54
C GLY A 284 -18.18 -12.72 -22.12
N VAL A 285 -18.64 -13.97 -21.96
CA VAL A 285 -17.89 -15.15 -22.40
C VAL A 285 -18.75 -16.04 -23.29
N THR A 286 -18.17 -16.51 -24.40
CA THR A 286 -18.78 -17.51 -25.27
C THR A 286 -18.26 -18.91 -24.95
N GLY A 287 -19.01 -19.95 -25.33
CA GLY A 287 -18.61 -21.33 -25.08
C GLY A 287 -17.26 -21.72 -25.67
N GLN A 288 -16.83 -21.06 -26.75
CA GLN A 288 -15.54 -21.33 -27.40
C GLN A 288 -14.33 -20.76 -26.63
N VAL A 289 -14.52 -19.70 -25.85
CA VAL A 289 -13.44 -18.99 -25.14
C VAL A 289 -13.47 -19.32 -23.64
N TYR A 290 -14.49 -20.03 -23.18
CA TYR A 290 -14.62 -20.46 -21.80
C TYR A 290 -13.49 -21.41 -21.39
N LYS A 291 -12.85 -21.11 -20.25
CA LYS A 291 -11.89 -21.99 -19.60
C LYS A 291 -12.48 -22.47 -18.28
N ALA A 292 -12.49 -23.78 -18.05
CA ALA A 292 -12.92 -24.35 -16.77
C ALA A 292 -12.02 -23.85 -15.62
N PRO A 293 -12.54 -23.74 -14.37
CA PRO A 293 -11.71 -23.47 -13.21
C PRO A 293 -10.63 -24.53 -13.06
N VAL A 294 -9.37 -24.10 -12.97
CA VAL A 294 -8.23 -25.01 -12.82
C VAL A 294 -8.09 -25.36 -11.34
N ARG A 295 -7.91 -26.65 -11.03
CA ARG A 295 -7.66 -27.10 -9.67
C ARG A 295 -6.30 -26.57 -9.22
N PRO A 296 -6.17 -25.98 -8.01
CA PRO A 296 -4.86 -25.67 -7.46
C PRO A 296 -4.03 -26.96 -7.38
N LEU A 297 -2.82 -26.97 -7.94
CA LEU A 297 -1.87 -28.06 -7.72
C LEU A 297 -1.52 -28.10 -6.23
N ASP A 298 -1.42 -29.31 -5.66
CA ASP A 298 -1.06 -29.49 -4.25
C ASP A 298 0.25 -28.72 -3.93
N GLY A 299 0.19 -27.82 -2.94
CA GLY A 299 1.33 -27.00 -2.50
C GLY A 299 1.56 -25.67 -3.24
N ALA A 300 0.88 -25.37 -4.35
CA ALA A 300 1.18 -24.18 -5.17
C ALA A 300 0.67 -22.84 -4.59
N ASN A 301 0.02 -22.83 -3.42
CA ASN A 301 -0.61 -21.62 -2.87
C ASN A 301 -0.54 -21.50 -1.33
N GLU A 302 0.36 -22.24 -0.69
CA GLU A 302 0.53 -22.18 0.77
C GLU A 302 1.51 -21.05 1.15
N GLY A 303 0.98 -19.84 1.26
CA GLY A 303 1.67 -18.71 1.88
C GLY A 303 1.00 -18.34 3.20
N PRO A 304 1.74 -17.82 4.20
CA PRO A 304 1.16 -17.41 5.48
C PRO A 304 0.08 -16.32 5.35
N TRP A 305 0.06 -15.63 4.19
CA TRP A 305 -0.82 -14.53 3.82
C TRP A 305 -1.87 -14.89 2.76
N LYS A 306 -2.00 -16.18 2.40
CA LYS A 306 -3.01 -16.64 1.46
C LYS A 306 -4.19 -17.27 2.21
N PRO A 307 -5.45 -17.00 1.81
CA PRO A 307 -6.60 -17.68 2.37
C PRO A 307 -6.53 -19.18 2.08
N LYS A 308 -7.04 -19.99 3.01
CA LYS A 308 -7.22 -21.44 2.78
C LYS A 308 -8.17 -21.64 1.61
N LYS A 309 -7.88 -22.61 0.75
CA LYS A 309 -8.66 -22.89 -0.47
C LYS A 309 -9.26 -24.29 -0.44
N TYR A 310 -10.39 -24.49 -1.10
CA TYR A 310 -10.92 -25.83 -1.35
C TYR A 310 -9.97 -26.59 -2.28
N THR A 311 -9.54 -27.77 -1.86
CA THR A 311 -8.57 -28.61 -2.60
C THR A 311 -9.16 -29.92 -3.12
N ALA A 312 -10.27 -30.39 -2.51
CA ALA A 312 -10.92 -31.65 -2.87
C ALA A 312 -12.34 -31.46 -3.41
N ILE A 313 -12.83 -32.43 -4.19
CA ILE A 313 -14.19 -32.44 -4.75
C ILE A 313 -15.27 -32.59 -3.66
N ASN A 314 -14.94 -33.25 -2.53
CA ASN A 314 -15.89 -33.64 -1.49
C ASN A 314 -15.53 -33.07 -0.10
N GLN A 315 -15.14 -31.79 -0.02
CA GLN A 315 -14.88 -31.09 1.25
C GLN A 315 -16.13 -30.41 1.79
#